data_AF-V7D1A3-F1
#
_entry.id   AF-V7D1A3-F1
#
_cell.length_a   1.000
_cell.length_b   1.000
_cell.length_c   1.000
_cell.angle_alpha   90.00
_cell.angle_beta   90.00
_cell.angle_gamma   90.00
#
_symmetry.space_group_name_H-M   'P 1'
#
loop_
_entity.id
_entity.type
_entity.pdbx_description
1 polymer ?
#
loop_
_entity_poly.entity_id
_entity_poly.type
_entity_poly.pdbx_seq_one_letter_code
_entity_poly.pdbx_strand_id
1 'polypeptide(L)'
;MSDLSKNPLLQYMARLAPSSQQTMRYILQDAADRLGFVDCNIVDVPWHRLEPGHVIALVAALRADGYAPNSSSLYVNAIRGVMNEAWRQGLIDHEQLLRIREVKPATGSRLPPGRNLRRSLI
;
A
#
# COMPACT_ATOMS: atom_id res chain seq x y z
N MET A 1 -12.91 -21.12 -10.12
CA MET A 1 -12.42 -19.98 -10.92
C MET A 1 -13.12 -18.74 -10.38
N SER A 2 -12.50 -18.02 -9.43
CA SER A 2 -13.03 -16.74 -8.98
C SER A 2 -13.16 -15.84 -10.20
N ASP A 3 -14.35 -15.29 -10.40
CA ASP A 3 -14.62 -14.36 -11.48
C ASP A 3 -13.62 -13.20 -11.40
N LEU A 4 -12.68 -13.14 -12.35
CA LEU A 4 -11.63 -12.12 -12.41
C LEU A 4 -12.23 -10.70 -12.41
N SER A 5 -13.50 -10.56 -12.84
CA SER A 5 -14.23 -9.30 -12.81
C SER A 5 -14.58 -8.82 -11.39
N LYS A 6 -14.65 -9.73 -10.41
CA LYS A 6 -15.00 -9.46 -9.00
C LYS A 6 -13.80 -9.47 -8.05
N ASN A 7 -12.58 -9.48 -8.58
CA ASN A 7 -11.39 -9.34 -7.75
C ASN A 7 -10.88 -7.89 -7.80
N PRO A 8 -10.97 -7.12 -6.70
CA PRO A 8 -10.59 -5.71 -6.70
C PRO A 8 -9.10 -5.47 -6.93
N LEU A 9 -8.24 -6.40 -6.50
CA LEU A 9 -6.80 -6.32 -6.77
C LEU A 9 -6.53 -6.41 -8.27
N LEU A 10 -7.14 -7.40 -8.94
CA LEU A 10 -6.89 -7.64 -10.36
C LEU A 10 -7.42 -6.49 -11.23
N GLN A 11 -8.58 -5.94 -10.90
CA GLN A 11 -9.11 -4.74 -11.56
C GLN A 11 -8.20 -3.53 -11.33
N TYR A 12 -7.65 -3.38 -10.13
CA TYR A 12 -6.71 -2.30 -9.83
C TYR A 12 -5.44 -2.44 -10.68
N MET A 13 -4.86 -3.65 -10.75
CA MET A 13 -3.69 -3.95 -11.57
C MET A 13 -3.94 -3.68 -13.07
N ALA A 14 -5.11 -4.08 -13.60
CA ALA A 14 -5.46 -3.90 -15.01
C ALA A 14 -5.53 -2.42 -15.44
N ARG A 15 -5.83 -1.51 -14.50
CA ARG A 15 -5.89 -0.06 -14.74
C ARG A 15 -4.54 0.64 -14.74
N LEU A 16 -3.48 -0.02 -14.25
CA LEU A 16 -2.15 0.55 -14.17
C LEU A 16 -1.42 0.41 -15.51
N ALA A 17 -0.55 1.38 -15.81
CA ALA A 17 0.42 1.25 -16.88
C ALA A 17 1.28 -0.02 -16.66
N PRO A 18 1.65 -0.77 -17.72
CA PRO A 18 2.43 -2.00 -17.59
C PRO A 18 3.71 -1.85 -16.76
N SER A 19 4.40 -0.71 -16.90
CA SER A 19 5.61 -0.37 -16.16
C SER A 19 5.40 -0.27 -14.65
N SER A 20 4.21 0.09 -14.19
CA SER A 20 3.89 0.25 -12.76
C SER A 20 3.35 -1.02 -12.12
N GLN A 21 2.82 -1.96 -12.91
CA GLN A 21 2.18 -3.17 -12.37
C GLN A 21 3.14 -4.02 -11.56
N GLN A 22 4.38 -4.20 -12.04
CA GLN A 22 5.34 -5.04 -11.32
C GLN A 22 5.67 -4.46 -9.95
N THR A 23 5.94 -3.16 -9.88
CA THR A 23 6.18 -2.47 -8.61
C THR A 23 4.97 -2.58 -7.69
N MET A 24 3.75 -2.37 -8.19
CA MET A 24 2.55 -2.43 -7.34
C MET A 24 2.25 -3.85 -6.84
N ARG A 25 2.56 -4.90 -7.62
CA ARG A 25 2.49 -6.29 -7.14
C ARG A 25 3.43 -6.51 -5.95
N TYR A 26 4.68 -6.08 -6.05
CA TYR A 26 5.63 -6.20 -4.93
C TYR A 26 5.16 -5.43 -3.69
N ILE A 27 4.71 -4.19 -3.87
CA ILE A 27 4.22 -3.36 -2.75
C ILE A 27 3.01 -3.99 -2.08
N LEU A 28 2.06 -4.53 -2.85
CA LEU A 28 0.87 -5.16 -2.29
C LEU A 28 1.15 -6.53 -1.66
N GLN A 29 2.13 -7.29 -2.16
CA GLN A 29 2.59 -8.50 -1.51
C GLN A 29 3.26 -8.19 -0.17
N ASP A 30 4.21 -7.27 -0.16
CA ASP A 30 4.86 -6.86 1.10
C ASP A 30 3.84 -6.28 2.10
N ALA A 31 2.83 -5.54 1.63
CA ALA A 31 1.72 -5.09 2.46
C ALA A 31 0.90 -6.26 3.04
N ALA A 32 0.59 -7.28 2.24
CA ALA A 32 -0.16 -8.45 2.67
C ALA A 32 0.60 -9.25 3.73
N ASP A 33 1.89 -9.50 3.52
CA ASP A 33 2.76 -10.22 4.45
C ASP A 33 2.80 -9.48 5.81
N ARG A 34 2.97 -8.15 5.78
CA ARG A 34 2.97 -7.28 6.98
C ARG A 34 1.63 -7.22 7.72
N LEU A 35 0.53 -7.48 7.01
CA LEU A 35 -0.82 -7.58 7.58
C LEU A 35 -1.13 -8.99 8.12
N GLY A 36 -0.16 -9.92 8.06
CA GLY A 36 -0.29 -11.27 8.58
C GLY A 36 -0.78 -12.30 7.56
N PHE A 37 -0.91 -11.93 6.28
CA PHE A 37 -1.25 -12.87 5.20
C PHE A 37 0.03 -13.51 4.63
N VAL A 38 0.84 -14.11 5.51
CA VAL A 38 2.11 -14.75 5.14
C VAL A 38 1.85 -15.99 4.28
N ASP A 39 2.71 -16.23 3.28
CA ASP A 39 2.61 -17.33 2.31
C ASP A 39 1.28 -17.37 1.54
N CYS A 40 0.54 -16.26 1.54
CA CYS A 40 -0.71 -16.10 0.81
C CYS A 40 -0.45 -15.38 -0.52
N ASN A 41 -1.07 -15.88 -1.59
CA ASN A 41 -1.09 -15.15 -2.85
C ASN A 41 -1.93 -13.87 -2.66
N ILE A 42 -1.39 -12.70 -3.03
CA ILE A 42 -2.10 -11.41 -2.94
C ILE A 42 -3.48 -11.39 -3.58
N VAL A 43 -3.72 -12.25 -4.59
CA VAL A 43 -5.02 -12.39 -5.25
C VAL A 43 -6.10 -12.94 -4.31
N ASP A 44 -5.70 -13.74 -3.33
CA ASP A 44 -6.60 -14.41 -2.37
C ASP A 44 -6.78 -13.60 -1.08
N VAL A 45 -5.99 -12.55 -0.88
CA VAL A 45 -6.13 -11.64 0.28
C VAL A 45 -7.49 -10.94 0.22
N PRO A 46 -8.29 -10.97 1.31
CA PRO A 46 -9.62 -10.37 1.33
C PRO A 46 -9.54 -8.86 1.54
N TRP A 47 -8.99 -8.13 0.56
CA TRP A 47 -8.74 -6.67 0.64
C TRP A 47 -9.96 -5.86 1.09
N HIS A 48 -11.16 -6.23 0.64
CA HIS A 48 -12.44 -5.60 1.00
C HIS A 48 -12.80 -5.69 2.50
N ARG A 49 -12.11 -6.54 3.27
CA ARG A 49 -12.27 -6.66 4.73
C ARG A 49 -11.26 -5.84 5.51
N LEU A 50 -10.39 -5.08 4.83
CA LEU A 50 -9.47 -4.19 5.51
C LEU A 50 -10.24 -3.05 6.16
N GLU A 51 -9.83 -2.73 7.38
CA GLU A 51 -10.36 -1.64 8.19
C GLU A 51 -9.26 -0.62 8.41
N PRO A 52 -9.58 0.63 8.79
CA PRO A 52 -8.58 1.67 9.01
C PRO A 52 -7.47 1.24 9.98
N GLY A 53 -7.82 0.47 11.01
CA GLY A 53 -6.85 -0.06 11.98
C GLY A 53 -5.75 -0.91 11.34
N HIS A 54 -6.09 -1.73 10.34
CA HIS A 54 -5.11 -2.53 9.60
C HIS A 54 -4.12 -1.64 8.83
N VAL A 55 -4.62 -0.59 8.16
CA VAL A 55 -3.76 0.34 7.40
C VAL A 55 -2.89 1.19 8.32
N ILE A 56 -3.42 1.60 9.49
CA ILE A 56 -2.65 2.31 10.52
C ILE A 56 -1.51 1.43 11.04
N ALA A 57 -1.80 0.16 11.35
CA ALA A 57 -0.80 -0.80 11.80
C ALA A 57 0.29 -1.03 10.75
N LEU A 58 -0.08 -1.14 9.46
CA LEU A 58 0.87 -1.23 8.36
C LEU A 58 1.80 0.00 8.30
N VAL A 59 1.25 1.22 8.39
CA VAL A 59 2.05 2.45 8.40
C VAL A 59 3.00 2.49 9.60
N ALA A 60 2.54 2.06 10.77
CA ALA A 60 3.39 1.96 11.96
C ALA A 60 4.53 0.96 11.78
N ALA A 61 4.25 -0.21 11.19
CA ALA A 61 5.26 -1.24 10.90
C ALA A 61 6.31 -0.74 9.89
N LEU A 62 5.88 -0.12 8.78
CA LEU A 62 6.79 0.47 7.80
C LEU A 62 7.70 1.54 8.43
N ARG A 63 7.15 2.36 9.34
CA ARG A 63 7.93 3.36 10.07
C ARG A 63 8.94 2.71 11.02
N ALA A 64 8.55 1.67 11.75
CA ALA A 64 9.44 0.94 12.65
C ALA A 64 10.63 0.32 11.90
N ASP A 65 10.38 -0.15 10.67
CA ASP A 65 11.40 -0.71 9.77
C ASP A 65 12.27 0.37 9.07
N GLY A 66 12.04 1.66 9.35
CA GLY A 66 12.83 2.76 8.80
C GLY A 66 12.50 3.13 7.35
N TYR A 67 11.33 2.73 6.84
CA TYR A 67 10.91 3.12 5.49
C TYR A 67 10.73 4.63 5.38
N ALA A 68 11.10 5.18 4.21
CA ALA A 68 10.92 6.59 3.96
C ALA A 68 9.42 6.97 3.92
N PRO A 69 9.05 8.22 4.25
CA PRO A 69 7.68 8.72 4.16
C PRO A 69 7.02 8.53 2.78
N ASN A 70 7.79 8.73 1.70
CA ASN A 70 7.31 8.45 0.34
C ASN A 70 7.01 6.97 0.11
N SER A 71 7.83 6.07 0.67
CA SER A 71 7.56 4.63 0.61
C SER A 71 6.26 4.32 1.33
N SER A 72 6.07 4.77 2.57
CA SER A 72 4.82 4.58 3.32
C SER A 72 3.58 5.09 2.55
N SER A 73 3.72 6.24 1.90
CA SER A 73 2.68 6.82 1.04
C SER A 73 2.32 5.91 -0.14
N LEU A 74 3.30 5.23 -0.73
CA LEU A 74 3.08 4.29 -1.83
C LEU A 74 2.24 3.08 -1.39
N TYR A 75 2.51 2.51 -0.21
CA TYR A 75 1.74 1.39 0.35
C TYR A 75 0.28 1.79 0.60
N VAL A 76 0.06 2.92 1.28
CA VAL A 76 -1.29 3.40 1.58
C VAL A 76 -2.05 3.70 0.28
N ASN A 77 -1.40 4.30 -0.71
CA ASN A 77 -2.04 4.58 -2.00
C ASN A 77 -2.35 3.31 -2.80
N ALA A 78 -1.51 2.28 -2.72
CA ALA A 78 -1.78 0.99 -3.34
C ALA A 78 -3.03 0.33 -2.72
N ILE A 79 -3.14 0.30 -1.39
CA ILE A 79 -4.32 -0.21 -0.68
C ILE A 79 -5.57 0.58 -1.05
N ARG A 80 -5.51 1.92 -1.04
CA ARG A 80 -6.63 2.77 -1.48
C ARG A 80 -7.03 2.46 -2.93
N GLY A 81 -6.06 2.19 -3.80
CA GLY A 81 -6.30 1.76 -5.18
C GLY A 81 -7.18 0.52 -5.25
N VAL A 82 -6.81 -0.53 -4.52
CA VAL A 82 -7.59 -1.77 -4.42
C VAL A 82 -8.96 -1.54 -3.79
N MET A 83 -9.03 -0.77 -2.70
CA MET A 83 -10.31 -0.46 -2.02
C MET A 83 -11.27 0.35 -2.90
N ASN A 84 -10.76 1.24 -3.76
CA ASN A 84 -11.60 1.93 -4.74
C ASN A 84 -12.24 0.95 -5.75
N GLU A 85 -11.53 -0.10 -6.16
CA GLU A 85 -12.11 -1.14 -7.02
C GLU A 85 -13.09 -2.03 -6.26
N ALA A 86 -12.84 -2.32 -4.98
CA ALA A 86 -13.80 -3.03 -4.13
C ALA A 86 -15.13 -2.27 -4.04
N TRP A 87 -15.07 -0.94 -3.89
CA TRP A 87 -16.25 -0.08 -3.90
C TRP A 87 -16.95 -0.08 -5.27
N ARG A 88 -16.20 0.04 -6.38
CA ARG A 88 -16.77 -0.04 -7.74
C ARG A 88 -17.51 -1.35 -8.00
N GLN A 89 -17.08 -2.43 -7.37
CA GLN A 89 -17.70 -3.75 -7.46
C GLN A 89 -18.82 -3.97 -6.42
N GLY A 90 -19.10 -2.99 -5.55
CA GLY A 90 -20.10 -3.09 -4.50
C GLY A 90 -19.74 -4.02 -3.35
N LEU A 91 -18.45 -4.35 -3.16
CA LEU A 91 -17.97 -5.19 -2.07
C LEU A 91 -17.87 -4.44 -0.73
N ILE A 92 -17.73 -3.12 -0.80
CA ILE A 92 -17.69 -2.21 0.34
C ILE A 92 -18.58 -1.00 0.06
N ASP A 93 -19.07 -0.37 1.11
CA ASP A 93 -19.84 0.87 0.99
C ASP A 93 -18.91 2.10 0.90
N HIS A 94 -19.55 3.26 0.71
CA HIS A 94 -18.83 4.53 0.64
C HIS A 94 -18.19 4.94 1.99
N GLU A 95 -18.82 4.59 3.10
CA GLU A 95 -18.37 4.98 4.43
C GLU A 95 -17.08 4.24 4.82
N GLN A 96 -17.00 2.94 4.54
CA GLN A 96 -15.80 2.14 4.72
C GLN A 96 -14.66 2.65 3.84
N LEU A 97 -14.95 2.99 2.57
CA LEU A 97 -13.95 3.59 1.68
C LEU A 97 -13.46 4.95 2.22
N LEU A 98 -14.35 5.79 2.74
CA LEU A 98 -13.99 7.09 3.32
C LEU A 98 -13.06 6.92 4.53
N ARG A 99 -13.42 6.03 5.46
CA ARG A 99 -12.61 5.69 6.64
C ARG A 99 -11.21 5.20 6.27
N ILE A 100 -11.08 4.36 5.25
CA ILE A 100 -9.76 3.93 4.74
C ILE A 100 -8.97 5.10 4.16
N ARG A 101 -9.62 6.02 3.43
CA ARG A 101 -8.97 7.19 2.83
C ARG A 101 -8.43 8.16 3.86
N GLU A 102 -9.03 8.26 5.03
CA GLU A 102 -8.59 9.14 6.11
C GLU A 102 -7.25 8.73 6.76
N VAL A 103 -6.83 7.48 6.59
CA VAL A 103 -5.57 6.98 7.16
C VAL A 103 -4.37 7.70 6.54
N LYS A 104 -3.67 8.51 7.33
CA LYS A 104 -2.50 9.28 6.85
C LYS A 104 -1.26 8.39 6.76
N PRO A 105 -0.50 8.46 5.65
CA PRO A 105 0.82 7.82 5.61
C PRO A 105 1.79 8.51 6.57
N ALA A 106 2.95 7.89 6.81
CA ALA A 106 3.99 8.50 7.64
C ALA A 106 4.39 9.89 7.12
N THR A 107 4.45 10.88 8.01
CA THR A 107 4.84 12.26 7.70
C THR A 107 6.32 12.49 8.00
N GLY A 108 7.00 13.22 7.12
CA GLY A 108 8.39 13.67 7.33
C GLY A 108 9.16 13.78 6.03
N SER A 109 10.30 14.48 6.07
CA SER A 109 11.32 14.42 5.02
C SER A 109 12.50 13.62 5.58
N ARG A 110 13.03 12.68 4.81
CA ARG A 110 14.30 12.04 5.14
C ARG A 110 15.40 13.09 4.92
N LEU A 111 16.18 13.41 5.96
CA LEU A 111 17.40 14.20 5.76
C LEU A 111 18.26 13.46 4.72
N PRO A 112 18.75 14.15 3.67
CA PRO A 112 19.58 13.51 2.66
C PRO A 112 20.79 12.85 3.36
N PRO A 113 21.25 11.66 2.88
CA PRO A 113 22.44 11.04 3.44
C PRO A 113 23.58 12.06 3.36
N GLY A 114 24.13 12.41 4.53
CA GLY A 114 25.15 13.45 4.66
C GLY A 114 26.28 13.18 3.68
N ARG A 115 26.41 14.05 2.66
CA ARG A 115 27.60 14.07 1.83
C ARG A 115 28.74 14.47 2.76
N ASN A 116 29.65 13.54 3.02
CA ASN A 116 30.86 13.74 3.79
C ASN A 116 31.58 14.97 3.21
N LEU A 117 31.49 16.11 3.92
CA LEU A 117 32.25 17.30 3.56
C LEU A 117 33.71 16.92 3.79
N ARG A 118 34.42 16.56 2.72
CA ARG A 118 35.88 16.53 2.77
C ARG A 118 36.31 17.91 3.23
N ARG A 119 36.82 17.99 4.47
CA ARG A 119 37.61 19.12 4.94
C ARG A 119 38.81 19.21 4.00
N SER A 120 38.74 20.08 3.01
CA SER A 120 39.95 20.64 2.41
C SER A 120 40.52 21.62 3.45
N LEU A 121 41.40 21.10 4.31
CA LEU A 121 42.46 21.93 4.85
C LEU A 121 43.38 22.25 3.67
N ILE A 122 43.41 23.52 3.27
CA ILE A 122 44.56 24.44 3.21
C ILE A 122 44.05 25.70 2.49
#